data_AF-A0A6B1DYU1-F1
#
_entry.id   AF-A0A6B1DYU1-F1
#
_cell.length_a   1.000
_cell.length_b   1.000
_cell.length_c   1.000
_cell.angle_alpha   90.00
_cell.angle_beta   90.00
_cell.angle_gamma   90.00
#
_symmetry.space_group_name_H-M   'P 1'
#
loop_
_entity.id
_entity.type
_entity.pdbx_description
1 polymer ?
#
loop_
_entity_poly.entity_id
_entity_poly.type
_entity_poly.pdbx_seq_one_letter_code
_entity_poly.pdbx_strand_id
1 'polypeptide(L)'
;MRRLQYFAADSSWSDQPFLERHRQAVGAELGTREGVFLVDTTDMPKQGMHSVGVARQYCGRLGQVSNCQAGVFVAYAGEGGATLVHRRLFLTEAWAGDEAYAERRQRCGVPEEAATFRTKPQLALEMLTELVAEGTLPARWVSCDEGYGRSVDFLDGVATLGLGYMAEVPVDTRVWPERPPTVVPRTRPRLSPGTRSPAFP
;
A
#
# COMPACT_ATOMS: atom_id res chain seq x y z
N MET A 1 2.60 -30.72 19.59
CA MET A 1 2.93 -30.26 18.23
C MET A 1 1.73 -30.17 17.30
N ARG A 2 0.90 -31.21 17.12
CA ARG A 2 -0.26 -31.21 16.20
C ARG A 2 -1.31 -30.10 16.45
N ARG A 3 -1.58 -29.75 17.71
CA ARG A 3 -2.56 -28.69 18.05
C ARG A 3 -2.08 -27.28 17.68
N LEU A 4 -0.77 -27.00 17.78
CA LEU A 4 -0.20 -25.70 17.39
C LEU A 4 -0.22 -25.53 15.87
N GLN A 5 0.08 -26.59 15.12
CA GLN A 5 -0.01 -26.57 13.67
C GLN A 5 -1.46 -26.35 13.20
N TYR A 6 -2.42 -27.06 13.79
CA TYR A 6 -3.84 -26.84 13.52
C TYR A 6 -4.28 -25.41 13.85
N PHE A 7 -3.85 -24.87 14.99
CA PHE A 7 -4.14 -23.49 15.36
C PHE A 7 -3.57 -22.49 14.33
N ALA A 8 -2.32 -22.68 13.91
CA ALA A 8 -1.64 -21.78 12.98
C ALA A 8 -2.15 -21.87 11.53
N ALA A 9 -2.62 -23.04 11.08
CA ALA A 9 -2.94 -23.28 9.66
C ALA A 9 -4.44 -23.43 9.37
N ASP A 10 -5.20 -24.08 10.25
CA ASP A 10 -6.52 -24.63 9.91
C ASP A 10 -7.67 -24.12 10.81
N SER A 11 -7.35 -23.51 11.95
CA SER A 11 -8.40 -22.99 12.84
C SER A 11 -9.01 -21.70 12.30
N SER A 12 -10.33 -21.55 12.47
CA SER A 12 -11.12 -20.41 11.98
C SER A 12 -10.95 -19.14 12.82
N TRP A 13 -9.83 -18.97 13.51
CA TRP A 13 -9.60 -17.79 14.35
C TRP A 13 -9.36 -16.58 13.46
N SER A 14 -9.94 -15.44 13.84
CA SER A 14 -9.65 -14.16 13.20
C SER A 14 -8.54 -13.46 13.99
N ASP A 15 -7.56 -12.93 13.27
CA ASP A 15 -6.50 -12.09 13.82
C ASP A 15 -6.97 -10.66 14.11
N GLN A 16 -8.09 -10.24 13.51
CA GLN A 16 -8.59 -8.87 13.61
C GLN A 16 -8.85 -8.40 15.06
N PRO A 17 -9.53 -9.15 15.94
CA PRO A 17 -9.76 -8.72 17.32
C PRO A 17 -8.45 -8.55 18.12
N PHE A 18 -7.42 -9.35 17.80
CA PHE A 18 -6.11 -9.22 18.44
C PHE A 18 -5.40 -7.94 17.99
N LEU A 19 -5.54 -7.57 16.72
CA LEU A 19 -4.96 -6.34 16.20
C LEU A 19 -5.63 -5.10 16.77
N GLU A 20 -6.96 -5.10 16.86
CA GLU A 20 -7.71 -4.00 17.47
C GLU A 20 -7.29 -3.81 18.92
N ARG A 21 -7.20 -4.91 19.69
CA ARG A 21 -6.70 -4.86 21.07
C ARG A 21 -5.25 -4.38 21.16
N HIS A 22 -4.39 -4.83 20.24
CA HIS A 22 -3.00 -4.38 20.16
C HIS A 22 -2.93 -2.87 19.89
N ARG A 23 -3.69 -2.36 18.91
CA ARG A 23 -3.75 -0.94 18.59
C ARG A 23 -4.31 -0.10 19.73
N GLN A 24 -5.29 -0.61 20.47
CA GLN A 24 -5.79 0.03 21.70
C GLN A 24 -4.68 0.17 22.76
N ALA A 25 -3.90 -0.90 22.99
CA ALA A 25 -2.77 -0.84 23.92
C ALA A 25 -1.70 0.16 23.44
N VAL A 26 -1.37 0.14 22.15
CA VAL A 26 -0.43 1.11 21.55
C VAL A 26 -0.92 2.54 21.66
N GLY A 27 -2.21 2.80 21.41
CA GLY A 27 -2.80 4.12 21.56
C GLY A 27 -2.79 4.62 23.00
N ALA A 28 -2.97 3.71 23.98
CA ALA A 28 -2.92 4.05 25.40
C ALA A 28 -1.48 4.34 25.89
N GLU A 29 -0.48 3.62 25.38
CA GLU A 29 0.91 3.72 25.85
C GLU A 29 1.76 4.73 25.07
N LEU A 30 1.58 4.81 23.75
CA LEU A 30 2.41 5.63 22.85
C LEU A 30 1.64 6.78 22.18
N GLY A 31 0.31 6.82 22.34
CA GLY A 31 -0.56 7.73 21.58
C GLY A 31 -0.24 9.20 21.80
N THR A 32 0.03 9.93 20.71
CA THR A 32 0.29 11.38 20.75
C THR A 32 -0.26 12.07 19.51
N ARG A 33 -0.66 13.34 19.65
CA ARG A 33 -1.20 14.14 18.53
C ARG A 33 -0.20 14.30 17.38
N GLU A 34 1.10 14.24 17.66
CA GLU A 34 2.16 14.32 16.65
C GLU A 34 2.63 12.93 16.19
N GLY A 35 1.83 11.88 16.44
CA GLY A 35 2.17 10.50 16.08
C GLY A 35 2.42 10.33 14.59
N VAL A 36 3.28 9.36 14.27
CA VAL A 36 3.74 9.10 12.90
C VAL A 36 3.43 7.66 12.52
N PHE A 37 2.75 7.47 11.38
CA PHE A 37 2.70 6.16 10.73
C PHE A 37 3.93 5.98 9.84
N LEU A 38 4.71 4.94 10.09
CA LEU A 38 5.88 4.57 9.28
C LEU A 38 5.47 3.43 8.35
N VAL A 39 5.54 3.67 7.03
CA VAL A 39 5.18 2.70 6.00
C VAL A 39 6.44 2.13 5.39
N ASP A 40 6.54 0.80 5.36
CA ASP A 40 7.68 0.10 4.77
C ASP A 40 7.27 -1.26 4.17
N THR A 41 8.09 -1.79 3.26
CA THR A 41 7.99 -3.16 2.76
C THR A 41 9.15 -4.01 3.27
N THR A 42 8.87 -5.25 3.67
CA THR A 42 9.93 -6.23 3.91
C THR A 42 9.82 -7.42 2.96
N ASP A 43 10.94 -7.81 2.37
CA ASP A 43 11.02 -8.97 1.49
C ASP A 43 11.65 -10.16 2.24
N MET A 44 11.00 -11.30 2.13
CA MET A 44 11.35 -12.54 2.80
C MET A 44 11.77 -13.57 1.75
N PRO A 45 13.07 -13.90 1.62
CA PRO A 45 13.53 -14.94 0.70
C PRO A 45 12.86 -16.29 0.99
N LYS A 46 12.42 -16.98 -0.06
CA LYS A 46 11.74 -18.28 0.06
C LYS A 46 12.29 -19.29 -0.93
N GLN A 47 12.35 -20.53 -0.46
CA GLN A 47 12.58 -21.69 -1.31
C GLN A 47 11.23 -22.35 -1.62
N GLY A 48 11.00 -22.71 -2.88
CA GLY A 48 9.78 -23.39 -3.35
C GLY A 48 8.63 -22.46 -3.79
N MET A 49 7.50 -23.08 -4.12
CA MET A 49 6.38 -22.45 -4.85
C MET A 49 5.04 -22.45 -4.06
N HIS A 50 5.05 -22.93 -2.82
CA HIS A 50 3.83 -23.18 -2.04
C HIS A 50 3.51 -22.13 -0.98
N SER A 51 4.39 -21.15 -0.75
CA SER A 51 4.08 -20.03 0.15
C SER A 51 3.27 -18.98 -0.61
N VAL A 52 2.19 -18.50 0.01
CA VAL A 52 1.28 -17.50 -0.60
C VAL A 52 2.06 -16.27 -1.05
N GLY A 53 1.84 -15.80 -2.27
CA GLY A 53 2.50 -14.60 -2.80
C GLY A 53 4.00 -14.77 -3.11
N VAL A 54 4.55 -15.99 -3.03
CA VAL A 54 5.95 -16.23 -3.39
C VAL A 54 6.14 -16.15 -4.90
N ALA A 55 7.06 -15.30 -5.35
CA ALA A 55 7.34 -15.13 -6.77
C ALA A 55 8.77 -14.65 -6.98
N ARG A 56 9.27 -14.78 -8.21
CA ARG A 56 10.49 -14.11 -8.64
C ARG A 56 10.21 -12.61 -8.77
N GLN A 57 10.72 -11.84 -7.81
CA GLN A 57 10.58 -10.39 -7.76
C GLN A 57 11.85 -9.78 -7.15
N TYR A 58 12.02 -8.46 -7.26
CA TYR A 58 13.14 -7.81 -6.59
C TYR A 58 13.01 -7.99 -5.08
N CYS A 59 14.04 -8.55 -4.46
CA CYS A 59 14.13 -8.78 -3.03
C CYS A 59 15.13 -7.78 -2.46
N GLY A 60 14.65 -6.73 -1.80
CA GLY A 60 15.49 -5.68 -1.20
C GLY A 60 16.52 -6.25 -0.23
N ARG A 61 16.14 -7.27 0.54
CA ARG A 61 17.05 -7.98 1.46
C ARG A 61 18.24 -8.64 0.77
N LEU A 62 18.07 -9.12 -0.48
CA LEU A 62 19.13 -9.78 -1.25
C LEU A 62 19.76 -8.86 -2.31
N GLY A 63 19.21 -7.67 -2.54
CA GLY A 63 19.66 -6.74 -3.58
C GLY A 63 19.50 -7.26 -5.01
N GLN A 64 18.63 -8.24 -5.24
CA GLN A 64 18.48 -8.88 -6.55
C GLN A 64 17.09 -9.48 -6.76
N VAL A 65 16.78 -9.80 -8.02
CA VAL A 65 15.58 -10.58 -8.35
C VAL A 65 15.76 -12.02 -7.86
N SER A 66 14.94 -12.39 -6.88
CA SER A 66 14.96 -13.72 -6.27
C SER A 66 13.54 -14.19 -6.00
N ASN A 67 13.40 -15.46 -5.66
CA ASN A 67 12.13 -15.99 -5.19
C ASN A 67 11.89 -15.52 -3.75
N CYS A 68 10.92 -14.63 -3.56
CA CYS A 68 10.60 -14.09 -2.25
C CYS A 68 9.11 -13.77 -2.12
N GLN A 69 8.68 -13.60 -0.86
CA GLN A 69 7.43 -12.95 -0.50
C GLN A 69 7.73 -11.51 -0.10
N ALA A 70 6.73 -10.63 -0.22
CA ALA A 70 6.83 -9.27 0.28
C ALA A 70 5.63 -8.98 1.19
N GLY A 71 5.88 -8.31 2.31
CA GLY A 71 4.82 -7.79 3.18
C GLY A 71 4.90 -6.26 3.26
N VAL A 72 3.75 -5.62 3.27
CA VAL A 72 3.60 -4.19 3.53
C VAL A 72 3.24 -4.01 5.00
N PHE A 73 3.95 -3.13 5.69
CA PHE A 73 3.84 -2.91 7.13
C PHE A 73 3.60 -1.45 7.44
N VAL A 74 2.80 -1.21 8.48
CA VAL A 74 2.70 0.11 9.11
C VAL A 74 3.13 -0.05 10.57
N ALA A 75 4.14 0.71 10.96
CA ALA A 75 4.47 0.95 12.36
C ALA A 75 3.88 2.29 12.82
N TYR A 76 3.59 2.39 14.10
CA TYR A 76 3.24 3.64 14.75
C TYR A 76 4.40 4.06 15.63
N ALA A 77 4.88 5.30 15.44
CA ALA A 77 5.85 5.94 16.30
C ALA A 77 5.15 7.07 17.07
N GLY A 78 5.29 7.04 18.39
CA GLY A 78 4.64 7.98 19.29
C GLY A 78 5.54 8.35 20.46
N GLU A 79 4.94 8.65 21.61
CA GLU A 79 5.70 9.01 22.81
C GLU A 79 6.45 7.79 23.35
N GLY A 80 7.78 7.89 23.47
CA GLY A 80 8.60 6.87 24.12
C GLY A 80 8.92 5.62 23.28
N GLY A 81 8.41 5.47 22.06
CA GLY A 81 8.76 4.33 21.21
C GLY A 81 7.99 4.18 19.90
N ALA A 82 8.22 3.04 19.25
CA ALA A 82 7.54 2.65 18.03
C ALA A 82 7.28 1.14 17.98
N THR A 83 6.19 0.74 17.32
CA THR A 83 5.84 -0.68 17.12
C THR A 83 4.96 -0.90 15.90
N LEU A 84 4.91 -2.13 15.40
CA LEU A 84 4.05 -2.52 14.26
C LEU A 84 2.57 -2.48 14.68
N VAL A 85 1.73 -1.87 13.85
CA VAL A 85 0.27 -1.75 14.10
C VAL A 85 -0.58 -2.29 12.96
N HIS A 86 0.02 -2.50 11.78
CA HIS A 86 -0.67 -3.08 10.64
C HIS A 86 0.29 -3.84 9.71
N ARG A 87 -0.27 -4.78 8.97
CA ARG A 87 0.43 -5.64 8.01
C ARG A 87 -0.53 -6.20 6.96
N ARG A 88 -0.06 -6.30 5.72
CA ARG A 88 -0.71 -7.02 4.62
C ARG A 88 0.35 -7.76 3.81
N LEU A 89 0.00 -8.93 3.31
CA LEU A 89 0.85 -9.67 2.37
C LEU A 89 0.66 -9.06 0.98
N PHE A 90 1.75 -8.77 0.28
CA PHE A 90 1.68 -8.36 -1.12
C PHE A 90 1.58 -9.59 -2.02
N LEU A 91 0.54 -9.66 -2.84
CA LEU A 91 0.41 -10.63 -3.91
C LEU A 91 0.81 -9.99 -5.23
N THR A 92 1.74 -10.60 -5.95
CA THR A 92 2.04 -10.21 -7.33
C THR A 92 0.79 -10.36 -8.20
N GLU A 93 0.73 -9.63 -9.31
CA GLU A 93 -0.40 -9.69 -10.26
C GLU A 93 -0.71 -11.13 -10.71
N ALA A 94 0.30 -11.95 -10.96
CA ALA A 94 0.11 -13.37 -11.29
C ALA A 94 -0.57 -14.14 -10.13
N TRP A 95 -0.12 -13.94 -8.89
CA TRP A 95 -0.75 -14.57 -7.73
C TRP A 95 -2.21 -14.16 -7.55
N ALA A 96 -2.53 -12.89 -7.76
CA ALA A 96 -3.88 -12.36 -7.58
C ALA A 96 -4.82 -12.77 -8.72
N GLY A 97 -4.44 -12.51 -9.97
CA GLY A 97 -5.36 -12.58 -11.12
C GLY A 97 -5.13 -13.71 -12.12
N ASP A 98 -3.99 -14.42 -12.10
CA ASP A 98 -3.73 -15.49 -13.07
C ASP A 98 -4.45 -16.79 -12.64
N GLU A 99 -5.14 -17.41 -13.60
CA GLU A 99 -5.82 -18.69 -13.43
C GLU A 99 -4.84 -19.82 -13.11
N ALA A 100 -3.59 -19.74 -13.58
CA ALA A 100 -2.54 -20.69 -13.24
C ALA A 100 -2.21 -20.73 -11.74
N TYR A 101 -2.62 -19.69 -10.99
CA TYR A 101 -2.46 -19.60 -9.54
C TYR A 101 -3.77 -19.89 -8.77
N ALA A 102 -4.89 -20.14 -9.44
CA ALA A 102 -6.19 -20.38 -8.80
C ALA A 102 -6.15 -21.58 -7.84
N GLU A 103 -5.61 -22.73 -8.27
CA GLU A 103 -5.46 -23.91 -7.40
C GLU A 103 -4.60 -23.60 -6.17
N ARG A 104 -3.54 -22.80 -6.34
CA ARG A 104 -2.66 -22.42 -5.22
C ARG A 104 -3.37 -21.48 -4.24
N ARG A 105 -4.10 -20.48 -4.74
CA ARG A 105 -4.91 -19.58 -3.91
C ARG A 105 -5.91 -20.38 -3.06
N GLN A 106 -6.64 -21.30 -3.69
CA GLN A 106 -7.62 -22.15 -3.02
C GLN A 106 -6.96 -23.03 -1.96
N ARG A 107 -5.87 -23.73 -2.30
CA ARG A 107 -5.17 -24.64 -1.36
C ARG A 107 -4.55 -23.91 -0.18
N CYS A 108 -4.17 -22.65 -0.34
CA CYS A 108 -3.59 -21.85 0.72
C CYS A 108 -4.61 -21.01 1.49
N GLY A 109 -5.91 -21.09 1.14
CA GLY A 109 -6.96 -20.32 1.80
C GLY A 109 -6.83 -18.81 1.60
N VAL A 110 -6.37 -18.36 0.43
CA VAL A 110 -6.31 -16.93 0.10
C VAL A 110 -7.74 -16.39 0.01
N PRO A 111 -8.12 -15.37 0.81
CA PRO A 111 -9.45 -14.77 0.74
C PRO A 111 -9.74 -14.18 -0.65
N GLU A 112 -10.99 -14.20 -1.09
CA GLU A 112 -11.39 -13.70 -2.41
C GLU A 112 -11.08 -12.21 -2.56
N GLU A 113 -11.26 -11.43 -1.51
CA GLU A 113 -10.91 -10.01 -1.48
C GLU A 113 -9.41 -9.78 -1.70
N ALA A 114 -8.56 -10.69 -1.21
CA ALA A 114 -7.12 -10.65 -1.42
C ALA A 114 -6.70 -11.12 -2.81
N ALA A 115 -7.59 -11.80 -3.57
CA ALA A 115 -7.34 -12.20 -4.94
C ALA A 115 -7.48 -11.06 -5.96
N THR A 116 -7.87 -9.86 -5.53
CA THR A 116 -7.80 -8.65 -6.37
C THR A 116 -6.41 -8.03 -6.26
N PHE A 117 -5.76 -7.79 -7.40
CA PHE A 117 -4.42 -7.20 -7.40
C PHE A 117 -4.43 -5.78 -6.80
N ARG A 118 -3.47 -5.56 -5.89
CA ARG A 118 -3.13 -4.25 -5.33
C ARG A 118 -1.63 -4.05 -5.34
N THR A 119 -1.21 -2.87 -5.75
CA THR A 119 0.19 -2.43 -5.61
C THR A 119 0.53 -2.21 -4.14
N LYS A 120 1.83 -2.23 -3.79
CA LYS A 120 2.28 -1.97 -2.41
C LYS A 120 1.79 -0.60 -1.88
N PRO A 121 1.84 0.50 -2.65
CA PRO A 121 1.28 1.78 -2.19
C PRO A 121 -0.24 1.76 -2.01
N GLN A 122 -0.99 1.04 -2.85
CA GLN A 122 -2.44 0.88 -2.65
C GLN A 122 -2.74 0.12 -1.36
N LEU A 123 -2.04 -0.98 -1.09
CA LEU A 123 -2.17 -1.70 0.19
C LEU A 123 -1.85 -0.78 1.38
N ALA A 124 -0.76 -0.03 1.31
CA ALA A 124 -0.40 0.90 2.37
C ALA A 124 -1.48 1.98 2.60
N LEU A 125 -2.05 2.54 1.53
CA LEU A 125 -3.11 3.54 1.64
C LEU A 125 -4.40 2.95 2.22
N GLU A 126 -4.79 1.75 1.83
CA GLU A 126 -5.93 1.02 2.40
C GLU A 126 -5.70 0.80 3.92
N MET A 127 -4.50 0.33 4.30
CA MET A 127 -4.14 0.14 5.70
C MET A 127 -4.17 1.45 6.50
N LEU A 128 -3.67 2.56 5.95
CA LEU A 128 -3.75 3.87 6.60
C LEU A 128 -5.19 4.36 6.72
N THR A 129 -6.01 4.12 5.70
CA THR A 129 -7.44 4.44 5.71
C THR A 129 -8.17 3.71 6.83
N GLU A 130 -7.91 2.41 6.99
CA GLU A 130 -8.45 1.59 8.08
C GLU A 130 -8.02 2.14 9.46
N LEU A 131 -6.73 2.46 9.64
CA LEU A 131 -6.22 2.99 10.91
C LEU A 131 -6.80 4.36 11.27
N VAL A 132 -6.95 5.25 10.28
CA VAL A 132 -7.56 6.57 10.48
C VAL A 132 -9.05 6.45 10.78
N ALA A 133 -9.76 5.55 10.10
CA ALA A 133 -11.18 5.29 10.35
C ALA A 133 -11.42 4.66 11.73
N GLU A 134 -10.52 3.78 12.19
CA GLU A 134 -10.57 3.20 13.53
C GLU A 134 -10.34 4.25 14.63
N GLY A 135 -9.54 5.27 14.36
CA GLY A 135 -9.35 6.44 15.24
C GLY A 135 -8.66 6.14 16.58
N THR A 136 -8.17 4.91 16.79
CA THR A 136 -7.52 4.48 18.03
C THR A 136 -6.09 5.02 18.19
N LEU A 137 -5.44 5.37 17.08
CA LEU A 137 -4.07 5.88 17.05
C LEU A 137 -4.08 7.33 16.56
N PRO A 138 -3.93 8.33 17.44
CA PRO A 138 -3.78 9.72 17.02
C PRO A 138 -2.51 9.86 16.19
N ALA A 139 -2.62 10.41 14.99
CA ALA A 139 -1.48 10.61 14.11
C ALA A 139 -1.66 11.89 13.30
N ARG A 140 -0.53 12.53 12.98
CA ARG A 140 -0.48 13.72 12.12
C ARG A 140 0.39 13.53 10.90
N TRP A 141 1.31 12.57 10.95
CA TRP A 141 2.33 12.39 9.92
C TRP A 141 2.37 10.96 9.42
N VAL A 142 2.77 10.81 8.15
CA VAL A 142 3.21 9.56 7.54
C VAL A 142 4.67 9.71 7.13
N SER A 143 5.49 8.70 7.39
CA SER A 143 6.86 8.63 6.84
C SER A 143 7.01 7.36 6.00
N CYS A 144 7.72 7.46 4.87
CA CYS A 144 7.94 6.33 3.97
C CYS A 144 9.19 6.51 3.09
N ASP A 145 9.67 5.40 2.54
CA ASP A 145 10.84 5.36 1.63
C ASP A 145 10.50 5.80 0.19
N GLU A 146 11.51 5.80 -0.68
CA GLU A 146 11.36 6.15 -2.10
C GLU A 146 10.35 5.28 -2.87
N GLY A 147 10.10 4.05 -2.40
CA GLY A 147 9.17 3.11 -3.02
C GLY A 147 7.73 3.62 -2.97
N TYR A 148 7.36 4.26 -1.85
CA TYR A 148 6.06 4.89 -1.67
C TYR A 148 6.08 6.36 -2.10
N GLY A 149 7.15 7.10 -1.82
CA GLY A 149 7.22 8.53 -2.12
C GLY A 149 7.27 8.85 -3.62
N ARG A 150 7.59 7.90 -4.50
CA ARG A 150 7.41 8.06 -5.96
C ARG A 150 5.94 8.01 -6.43
N SER A 151 5.02 7.51 -5.60
CA SER A 151 3.61 7.34 -5.96
C SER A 151 2.80 8.58 -5.59
N VAL A 152 2.47 9.41 -6.59
CA VAL A 152 1.62 10.59 -6.40
C VAL A 152 0.26 10.21 -5.83
N ASP A 153 -0.37 9.15 -6.35
CA ASP A 153 -1.67 8.67 -5.86
C ASP A 153 -1.64 8.28 -4.37
N PHE A 154 -0.53 7.70 -3.91
CA PHE A 154 -0.35 7.39 -2.49
C PHE A 154 -0.22 8.66 -1.65
N LEU A 155 0.61 9.61 -2.08
CA LEU A 155 0.81 10.88 -1.36
C LEU A 155 -0.46 11.73 -1.32
N ASP A 156 -1.20 11.81 -2.42
CA ASP A 156 -2.50 12.49 -2.49
C ASP A 156 -3.55 11.77 -1.62
N GLY A 157 -3.50 10.44 -1.58
CA GLY A 157 -4.32 9.63 -0.68
C GLY A 157 -4.05 9.94 0.79
N VAL A 158 -2.77 9.99 1.20
CA VAL A 158 -2.37 10.38 2.56
C VAL A 158 -2.87 11.79 2.90
N ALA A 159 -2.73 12.74 1.98
CA ALA A 159 -3.24 14.10 2.18
C ALA A 159 -4.77 14.14 2.31
N THR A 160 -5.49 13.31 1.55
CA THR A 160 -6.95 13.18 1.62
C THR A 160 -7.42 12.62 2.96
N LEU A 161 -6.60 11.77 3.61
CA LEU A 161 -6.84 11.31 4.97
C LEU A 161 -6.60 12.39 6.04
N GLY A 162 -6.18 13.60 5.66
CA GLY A 162 -5.88 14.70 6.58
C GLY A 162 -4.52 14.57 7.27
N LEU A 163 -3.65 13.68 6.78
CA LEU A 163 -2.31 13.47 7.31
C LEU A 163 -1.28 14.26 6.49
N GLY A 164 -0.27 14.82 7.16
CA GLY A 164 0.95 15.28 6.51
C GLY A 164 1.88 14.11 6.19
N TYR A 165 2.89 14.33 5.35
CA TYR A 165 3.88 13.30 5.06
C TYR A 165 5.31 13.84 4.97
N MET A 166 6.25 12.97 5.33
CA MET A 166 7.67 13.06 5.02
C MET A 166 8.04 11.82 4.20
N ALA A 167 8.12 11.98 2.89
CA ALA A 167 8.40 10.88 1.98
C ALA A 167 9.78 11.08 1.35
N GLU A 168 10.60 10.03 1.37
CA GLU A 168 11.78 9.99 0.51
C GLU A 168 11.32 9.90 -0.95
N VAL A 169 12.01 10.60 -1.85
CA VAL A 169 11.70 10.59 -3.29
C VAL A 169 12.94 10.17 -4.07
N PRO A 170 12.78 9.60 -5.28
CA PRO A 170 13.91 9.31 -6.15
C PRO A 170 14.82 10.52 -6.35
N VAL A 171 16.14 10.32 -6.41
CA VAL A 171 17.13 11.40 -6.58
C VAL A 171 16.93 12.22 -7.86
N ASP A 172 16.30 11.63 -8.87
CA ASP A 172 15.97 12.25 -10.15
C ASP A 172 14.56 12.86 -10.20
N THR A 173 13.88 12.95 -9.05
CA THR A 173 12.57 13.62 -8.93
C THR A 173 12.69 15.07 -9.34
N ARG A 174 11.93 15.45 -10.37
CA ARG A 174 11.93 16.82 -10.88
C ARG A 174 11.02 17.69 -10.02
N VAL A 175 11.61 18.74 -9.45
CA VAL A 175 10.89 19.74 -8.67
C VAL A 175 10.93 21.08 -9.36
N TRP A 176 9.88 21.87 -9.18
CA TRP A 176 9.92 23.28 -9.53
C TRP A 176 10.59 24.04 -8.39
N PRO A 177 11.74 24.72 -8.62
CA PRO A 177 12.42 25.48 -7.58
C PRO A 177 11.60 26.69 -7.10
N GLU A 178 10.72 27.19 -7.97
CA GLU A 178 9.79 28.27 -7.70
C GLU A 178 8.38 27.83 -8.12
N ARG A 179 7.35 28.38 -7.49
CA ARG A 179 5.96 28.05 -7.84
C ARG A 179 5.73 28.39 -9.33
N PRO A 180 5.41 27.41 -10.20
CA PRO A 180 5.22 27.68 -11.60
C PRO A 180 3.98 28.56 -11.83
N PRO A 181 4.00 29.48 -12.81
CA PRO A 181 2.83 30.27 -13.15
C PRO A 181 1.72 29.37 -13.71
N THR A 182 0.59 29.30 -13.00
CA THR A 182 -0.60 28.59 -13.50
C THR A 182 -1.39 29.50 -14.44
N VAL A 183 -1.59 29.07 -15.68
CA VAL A 183 -2.40 29.80 -16.68
C VAL A 183 -3.59 28.95 -17.11
N VAL A 184 -4.77 29.57 -17.21
CA VAL A 184 -5.95 28.92 -17.79
C VAL A 184 -5.74 28.85 -19.31
N PRO A 185 -5.76 27.66 -19.95
CA PRO A 185 -5.60 27.57 -21.39
C PRO A 185 -6.71 28.36 -22.09
N ARG A 186 -6.34 29.15 -23.11
CA ARG A 186 -7.33 29.80 -23.97
C ARG A 186 -8.16 28.72 -24.67
N THR A 187 -9.46 28.69 -24.39
CA THR A 187 -10.42 27.88 -25.14
C THR A 187 -10.35 28.28 -26.62
N ARG A 188 -10.00 27.34 -27.50
CA ARG A 188 -10.15 27.56 -28.94
C ARG A 188 -11.65 27.62 -29.25
N PRO A 189 -12.15 28.62 -29.99
CA PRO A 189 -13.54 28.60 -30.44
C PRO A 189 -13.79 27.33 -31.25
N ARG A 190 -14.89 26.62 -30.95
CA ARG A 190 -15.33 25.47 -31.74
C ARG A 190 -15.50 25.95 -33.19
N LEU A 191 -14.79 25.31 -34.12
CA LEU A 191 -15.05 25.50 -35.55
C LEU A 191 -16.52 25.11 -35.79
N SER A 192 -17.33 26.07 -36.23
CA SER A 192 -18.69 25.79 -36.71
C SER A 192 -18.61 24.73 -37.81
N PRO A 193 -19.53 23.75 -37.87
CA PRO A 193 -19.56 22.77 -38.94
C PRO A 193 -19.62 23.50 -40.29
N GLY A 194 -18.56 23.34 -41.10
CA GLY A 194 -18.41 24.05 -42.36
C GLY A 194 -19.61 23.80 -43.28
N THR A 195 -20.27 24.87 -43.67
CA THR A 195 -21.26 24.87 -44.74
C THR A 195 -20.52 24.48 -46.03
N ARG A 196 -20.78 23.28 -46.56
CA ARG A 196 -20.30 22.89 -47.88
C ARG A 196 -20.94 23.83 -48.91
N SER A 197 -20.15 24.72 -49.52
CA SER A 197 -20.59 25.42 -50.72
C SER A 197 -20.78 24.43 -51.88
N PRO A 198 -21.80 24.62 -52.72
CA PRO A 198 -22.06 23.71 -53.83
C PRO A 198 -21.01 23.89 -54.92
N ALA A 199 -20.56 22.76 -55.49
CA ALA A 199 -19.73 22.76 -56.68
C ALA A 199 -20.51 23.38 -57.85
N PHE A 200 -19.92 24.39 -58.48
CA PHE A 200 -20.37 24.96 -59.76
C PHE A 200 -19.68 24.21 -60.93
N PRO A 201 -20.23 24.30 -62.16
CA PRO A 201 -20.58 23.18 -63.03
C PRO A 201 -19.41 22.57 -63.81
#